data_AF-A0AAD7FDT0-F1
#
_entry.id   AF-A0AAD7FDT0-F1
#
_cell.length_a   1.000
_cell.length_b   1.000
_cell.length_c   1.000
_cell.angle_alpha   90.00
_cell.angle_beta   90.00
_cell.angle_gamma   90.00
#
_symmetry.space_group_name_H-M   'P 1'
#
loop_
_entity.id
_entity.type
_entity.pdbx_description
1 polymer ?
#
loop_
_entity_poly.entity_id
_entity_poly.type
_entity_poly.pdbx_seq_one_letter_code
_entity_poly.pdbx_strand_id
1 'polypeptide(L)'
;MPPKAKKSTAKRARSPETQTDADAGGAKKCVKKTKTEAEKEPAEDKPLTGKFDIYPMELSFLKSVYLPSGESNPQFAALYKTILKYQAKPDSTGRCLLPETGAKPGRLRTPLRDPMEEMPWDISIEDIELVDKLVFTAAQRKDFITPPTTGAGVSGRTALTEDHCGVSSASGVFRMKLAWTGEDGAEIFEGFLSFNVKYSGLYKRKGHGSGGKLEFPFWAVRARKGDDGKEISLSRQTVAP
;
A
#
# COMPACT_ATOMS: atom_id res chain seq x y z
N MET A 1 -23.03 -48.84 -18.66
CA MET A 1 -21.99 -49.48 -19.50
C MET A 1 -20.90 -48.45 -19.79
N PRO A 2 -19.65 -48.69 -19.37
CA PRO A 2 -18.50 -47.83 -19.67
C PRO A 2 -17.80 -48.26 -20.97
N PRO A 3 -16.94 -47.39 -21.54
CA PRO A 3 -15.67 -47.90 -22.02
C PRO A 3 -14.47 -47.13 -21.47
N LYS A 4 -13.35 -47.87 -21.48
CA LYS A 4 -12.11 -47.71 -20.74
C LYS A 4 -11.09 -46.79 -21.43
N ALA A 5 -10.31 -46.13 -20.57
CA ALA A 5 -8.91 -45.70 -20.64
C ALA A 5 -8.06 -45.93 -21.92
N LYS A 6 -7.17 -44.95 -22.19
CA LYS A 6 -5.77 -45.22 -22.59
C LYS A 6 -4.82 -44.13 -22.06
N LYS A 7 -3.87 -44.56 -21.22
CA LYS A 7 -2.68 -43.83 -20.77
C LYS A 7 -1.63 -43.79 -21.89
N SER A 8 -0.86 -42.71 -21.97
CA SER A 8 0.40 -42.65 -22.71
C SER A 8 1.43 -41.85 -21.92
N THR A 9 2.40 -42.58 -21.35
CA THR A 9 3.65 -42.12 -20.75
C THR A 9 4.74 -42.01 -21.80
N ALA A 10 5.47 -40.89 -21.86
CA ALA A 10 6.69 -40.76 -22.66
C ALA A 10 7.90 -40.47 -21.76
N LYS A 11 8.96 -41.24 -22.02
CA LYS A 11 10.25 -41.36 -21.32
C LYS A 11 11.23 -40.24 -21.70
N ARG A 12 11.93 -39.72 -20.69
CA ARG A 12 13.40 -39.68 -20.49
C ARG A 12 14.33 -39.40 -21.71
N ALA A 13 15.16 -38.37 -21.58
CA ALA A 13 16.55 -38.36 -22.08
C ALA A 13 17.44 -37.57 -21.10
N ARG A 14 18.66 -38.07 -20.89
CA ARG A 14 19.65 -37.67 -19.88
C ARG A 14 21.01 -37.50 -20.60
N SER A 15 21.79 -36.49 -20.16
CA SER A 15 23.27 -36.35 -20.28
C SER A 15 23.86 -36.04 -21.67
N PRO A 16 25.05 -35.40 -21.78
CA PRO A 16 26.19 -35.47 -20.84
C PRO A 16 26.91 -34.17 -20.43
N GLU A 17 27.73 -34.36 -19.39
CA GLU A 17 28.76 -33.48 -18.84
C GLU A 17 29.99 -33.39 -19.77
N THR A 18 30.70 -32.26 -19.73
CA THR A 18 32.10 -32.15 -20.17
C THR A 18 32.87 -31.28 -19.19
N GLN A 19 33.96 -31.84 -18.64
CA GLN A 19 34.99 -31.23 -17.78
C GLN A 19 36.10 -30.54 -18.60
N THR A 20 37.11 -30.01 -17.88
CA THR A 20 38.45 -29.50 -18.26
C THR A 20 38.52 -28.02 -18.68
N ASP A 21 39.48 -27.19 -18.26
CA ASP A 21 40.66 -27.35 -17.39
C ASP A 21 41.13 -25.97 -16.86
N ALA A 22 42.01 -25.99 -15.86
CA ALA A 22 42.69 -24.84 -15.27
C ALA A 22 43.79 -24.25 -16.18
N ASP A 23 44.05 -22.94 -16.07
CA ASP A 23 45.42 -22.41 -16.17
C ASP A 23 45.59 -21.11 -15.38
N ALA A 24 46.80 -20.94 -14.86
CA ALA A 24 47.24 -19.92 -13.92
C ALA A 24 48.13 -18.87 -14.61
N GLY A 25 48.11 -17.65 -14.08
CA GLY A 25 49.30 -16.78 -14.06
C GLY A 25 49.14 -15.39 -14.67
N GLY A 26 49.60 -14.37 -13.92
CA GLY A 26 50.21 -13.20 -14.57
C GLY A 26 49.76 -11.80 -14.14
N ALA A 27 50.07 -11.40 -12.90
CA ALA A 27 50.66 -10.11 -12.51
C ALA A 27 50.01 -8.74 -12.81
N LYS A 28 49.80 -8.01 -11.70
CA LYS A 28 50.14 -6.58 -11.43
C LYS A 28 49.47 -5.47 -12.27
N LYS A 29 48.58 -4.69 -11.61
CA LYS A 29 48.75 -3.22 -11.53
C LYS A 29 48.06 -2.58 -10.32
N CYS A 30 48.72 -1.53 -9.86
CA CYS A 30 48.55 -0.78 -8.63
C CYS A 30 47.62 0.44 -8.82
N VAL A 31 47.20 1.03 -7.70
CA VAL A 31 46.66 2.41 -7.52
C VAL A 31 45.15 2.52 -7.83
N LYS A 32 44.24 2.94 -6.94
CA LYS A 32 44.16 4.26 -6.26
C LYS A 32 43.01 4.26 -5.22
N LYS A 33 43.20 5.02 -4.14
CA LYS A 33 42.24 5.44 -3.09
C LYS A 33 40.75 5.31 -3.44
N THR A 34 40.02 4.51 -2.65
CA THR A 34 38.58 4.69 -2.46
C THR A 34 38.35 5.24 -1.06
N LYS A 35 37.75 6.42 -1.08
CA LYS A 35 37.27 7.27 0.01
C LYS A 35 36.47 6.43 1.01
N THR A 36 36.82 6.53 2.29
CA THR A 36 36.00 6.08 3.41
C THR A 36 34.59 6.65 3.23
N GLU A 37 33.69 5.77 2.84
CA GLU A 37 32.25 6.02 2.77
C GLU A 37 31.79 6.17 4.22
N ALA A 38 31.26 7.36 4.52
CA ALA A 38 30.68 7.65 5.82
C ALA A 38 29.65 6.56 6.12
N GLU A 39 29.93 5.84 7.19
CA GLU A 39 29.05 4.89 7.84
C GLU A 39 27.72 5.58 8.08
N LYS A 40 26.76 5.28 7.20
CA LYS A 40 25.39 5.73 7.31
C LYS A 40 24.85 5.07 8.57
N GLU A 41 24.72 5.85 9.64
CA GLU A 41 24.01 5.44 10.85
C GLU A 41 22.75 4.66 10.46
N PRO A 42 22.47 3.51 11.09
CA PRO A 42 21.26 2.77 10.83
C PRO A 42 20.11 3.71 11.16
N ALA A 43 19.35 4.10 10.13
CA ALA A 43 18.13 4.84 10.32
C ALA A 43 17.27 4.03 11.29
N GLU A 44 17.10 4.53 12.52
CA GLU A 44 16.22 3.92 13.51
C GLU A 44 14.91 3.56 12.82
N ASP A 45 14.49 2.29 12.94
CA ASP A 45 13.28 1.76 12.32
C ASP A 45 12.06 2.50 12.89
N LYS A 46 11.74 3.64 12.29
CA LYS A 46 10.61 4.46 12.73
C LYS A 46 9.32 3.65 12.57
N PRO A 47 8.47 3.63 13.59
CA PRO A 47 7.25 2.84 13.55
C PRO A 47 6.30 3.34 12.45
N LEU A 48 5.67 2.37 11.77
CA LEU A 48 4.63 2.56 10.75
C LEU A 48 3.25 2.91 11.38
N THR A 49 3.27 3.50 12.56
CA THR A 49 2.09 3.86 13.35
C THR A 49 1.75 5.34 13.18
N GLY A 50 0.52 5.71 13.50
CA GLY A 50 0.02 7.09 13.47
C GLY A 50 -1.12 7.31 12.49
N LYS A 51 -1.43 8.58 12.23
CA LYS A 51 -2.43 9.01 11.26
C LYS A 51 -1.80 9.31 9.92
N PHE A 52 -2.47 8.90 8.85
CA PHE A 52 -2.02 9.11 7.48
C PHE A 52 -3.15 9.64 6.62
N ASP A 53 -2.81 10.59 5.74
CA ASP A 53 -3.66 10.97 4.62
C ASP A 53 -3.29 10.13 3.40
N ILE A 54 -4.30 9.60 2.71
CA ILE A 54 -4.19 8.66 1.59
C ILE A 54 -4.59 9.36 0.29
N TYR A 55 -3.74 9.21 -0.72
CA TYR A 55 -3.90 9.76 -2.06
C TYR A 55 -3.73 8.66 -3.11
N PRO A 56 -4.78 8.33 -3.89
CA PRO A 56 -4.70 7.34 -4.96
C PRO A 56 -3.67 7.73 -6.01
N MET A 57 -2.96 6.74 -6.53
CA MET A 57 -2.00 6.94 -7.62
C MET A 57 -2.66 7.31 -8.96
N GLU A 58 -3.98 7.17 -9.09
CA GLU A 58 -4.74 7.59 -10.27
C GLU A 58 -4.89 9.12 -10.40
N LEU A 59 -4.62 9.88 -9.32
CA LEU A 59 -4.73 11.34 -9.34
C LEU A 59 -3.70 11.95 -10.31
N SER A 60 -4.19 12.44 -11.46
CA SER A 60 -3.36 12.91 -12.57
C SER A 60 -2.37 14.00 -12.19
N PHE A 61 -2.76 14.93 -11.31
CA PHE A 61 -1.91 16.03 -10.85
C PHE A 61 -0.79 15.58 -9.91
N LEU A 62 -0.97 14.49 -9.16
CA LEU A 62 0.10 13.91 -8.34
C LEU A 62 0.99 13.01 -9.20
N LYS A 63 0.37 12.22 -10.09
CA LYS A 63 1.08 11.35 -11.04
C LYS A 63 2.06 12.13 -11.91
N SER A 64 1.65 13.28 -12.45
CA SER A 64 2.51 14.12 -13.31
C SER A 64 3.71 14.71 -12.57
N VAL A 65 3.60 14.92 -11.26
CA VAL A 65 4.70 15.40 -10.41
C VAL A 65 5.59 14.25 -9.96
N TYR A 66 5.00 13.10 -9.62
CA TYR A 66 5.72 11.91 -9.18
C TYR A 66 6.58 11.30 -10.28
N LEU A 67 6.06 11.23 -11.51
CA LEU A 67 6.82 10.75 -12.67
C LEU A 67 6.53 11.64 -13.87
N PRO A 68 7.23 12.79 -13.99
CA PRO A 68 7.08 13.70 -15.11
C PRO A 68 7.42 13.02 -16.44
N SER A 69 6.87 13.57 -17.53
CA SER A 69 7.15 13.06 -18.87
C SER A 69 8.66 13.14 -19.19
N GLY A 70 9.23 12.04 -19.68
CA GLY A 70 10.66 11.93 -20.00
C GLY A 70 11.54 11.48 -18.84
N GLU A 71 11.00 11.42 -17.61
CA GLU A 71 11.73 10.91 -16.46
C GLU A 71 11.50 9.41 -16.26
N SER A 72 12.53 8.72 -15.80
CA SER A 72 12.47 7.28 -15.46
C SER A 72 12.41 7.06 -13.94
N ASN A 73 12.83 8.05 -13.15
CA ASN A 73 12.94 7.94 -11.71
C ASN A 73 11.82 8.71 -11.00
N PRO A 74 11.17 8.10 -9.99
CA PRO A 74 10.21 8.78 -9.12
C PRO A 74 10.76 10.04 -8.43
N GLN A 75 10.03 11.14 -8.53
CA GLN A 75 10.33 12.43 -7.90
C GLN A 75 9.59 12.59 -6.57
N PHE A 76 9.95 11.76 -5.57
CA PHE A 76 9.28 11.73 -4.26
C PHE A 76 9.29 13.08 -3.53
N ALA A 77 10.40 13.82 -3.57
CA ALA A 77 10.48 15.12 -2.91
C ALA A 77 9.47 16.14 -3.48
N ALA A 78 9.28 16.14 -4.81
CA ALA A 78 8.31 17.00 -5.48
C ALA A 78 6.87 16.55 -5.19
N LEU A 79 6.63 15.24 -5.18
CA LEU A 79 5.35 14.65 -4.79
C LEU A 79 4.97 15.07 -3.36
N TYR A 80 5.88 14.93 -2.40
CA TYR A 80 5.65 15.28 -0.99
C TYR A 80 5.23 16.74 -0.84
N LYS A 81 6.01 17.66 -1.43
CA LYS A 81 5.72 19.10 -1.41
C LYS A 81 4.36 19.41 -2.04
N THR A 82 3.97 18.67 -3.08
CA THR A 82 2.67 18.83 -3.73
C THR A 82 1.56 18.34 -2.82
N ILE A 83 1.66 17.12 -2.26
CA ILE A 83 0.69 16.58 -1.30
C ILE A 83 0.47 17.53 -0.13
N LEU A 84 1.53 18.12 0.45
CA LEU A 84 1.40 19.08 1.56
C LEU A 84 0.54 20.30 1.20
N LYS A 85 0.60 20.80 -0.04
CA LYS A 85 -0.26 21.91 -0.50
C LYS A 85 -1.74 21.52 -0.51
N TYR A 86 -2.04 20.26 -0.80
CA TYR A 86 -3.41 19.74 -0.82
C TYR A 86 -3.89 19.23 0.54
N GLN A 87 -3.01 18.79 1.44
CA GLN A 87 -3.36 18.49 2.83
C GLN A 87 -3.96 19.70 3.56
N ALA A 88 -3.59 20.92 3.18
CA ALA A 88 -4.21 22.14 3.69
C ALA A 88 -5.69 22.28 3.30
N LYS A 89 -6.16 21.48 2.33
CA LYS A 89 -7.55 21.37 1.92
C LYS A 89 -8.10 20.02 2.39
N PRO A 90 -9.41 19.90 2.65
CA PRO A 90 -10.05 18.62 2.96
C PRO A 90 -10.20 17.71 1.72
N ASP A 91 -9.17 17.63 0.88
CA ASP A 91 -9.17 16.99 -0.45
C ASP A 91 -8.41 15.64 -0.45
N SER A 92 -8.26 15.02 0.72
CA SER A 92 -7.71 13.67 0.84
C SER A 92 -8.76 12.66 0.40
N THR A 93 -8.40 11.72 -0.47
CA THR A 93 -9.34 10.65 -0.88
C THR A 93 -9.60 9.66 0.25
N GLY A 94 -8.65 9.47 1.16
CA GLY A 94 -8.87 8.66 2.35
C GLY A 94 -7.98 9.08 3.49
N ARG A 95 -8.26 8.53 4.66
CA ARG A 95 -7.42 8.67 5.86
C ARG A 95 -7.36 7.36 6.59
N CYS A 96 -6.21 7.01 7.16
CA CYS A 96 -6.13 5.89 8.07
C CYS A 96 -5.44 6.24 9.38
N LEU A 97 -5.76 5.48 10.40
CA LEU A 97 -5.08 5.46 11.69
C LEU A 97 -4.54 4.04 11.89
N LEU A 98 -3.23 3.93 12.00
CA LEU A 98 -2.54 2.67 12.31
C LEU A 98 -2.06 2.73 13.76
N PRO A 99 -2.62 1.93 14.68
CA PRO A 99 -2.12 1.82 16.04
C PRO A 99 -0.83 1.00 16.06
N GLU A 100 -0.20 0.97 17.24
CA GLU A 100 0.86 0.00 17.50
C GLU A 100 0.37 -1.44 17.26
N THR A 101 1.24 -2.23 16.65
CA THR A 101 0.98 -3.63 16.31
C THR A 101 0.58 -4.40 17.56
N GLY A 102 -0.53 -5.16 17.48
CA GLY A 102 -1.06 -5.93 18.60
C GLY A 102 -1.90 -5.14 19.62
N ALA A 103 -2.07 -3.82 19.47
CA ALA A 103 -2.86 -3.02 20.41
C ALA A 103 -4.37 -3.05 20.12
N LYS A 104 -4.79 -2.48 18.98
CA LYS A 104 -6.19 -2.32 18.56
C LYS A 104 -6.30 -2.42 17.05
N PRO A 105 -7.51 -2.62 16.48
CA PRO A 105 -7.72 -2.42 15.06
C PRO A 105 -7.42 -0.97 14.66
N GLY A 106 -6.83 -0.81 13.48
CA GLY A 106 -6.74 0.48 12.82
C GLY A 106 -8.09 0.95 12.31
N ARG A 107 -8.13 2.20 11.85
CA ARG A 107 -9.33 2.79 11.25
C ARG A 107 -9.01 3.30 9.87
N LEU A 108 -9.97 3.19 8.97
CA LEU A 108 -9.87 3.67 7.60
C LEU A 108 -11.15 4.43 7.25
N ARG A 109 -10.99 5.63 6.69
CA ARG A 109 -12.07 6.44 6.13
C ARG A 109 -11.86 6.59 4.64
N THR A 110 -12.89 6.29 3.87
CA THR A 110 -12.88 6.33 2.40
C THR A 110 -14.10 7.10 1.88
N PRO A 111 -14.18 7.39 0.56
CA PRO A 111 -15.35 8.04 -0.03
C PRO A 111 -16.53 7.07 -0.20
N LEU A 112 -16.34 5.76 0.02
CA LEU A 112 -17.41 4.77 -0.11
C LEU A 112 -18.44 4.99 1.00
N ARG A 113 -19.72 5.08 0.60
CA ARG A 113 -20.84 5.37 1.49
C ARG A 113 -21.87 4.25 1.49
N ASP A 114 -22.60 4.17 2.59
CA ASP A 114 -23.85 3.43 2.67
C ASP A 114 -24.88 4.12 1.76
N PRO A 115 -25.47 3.42 0.78
CA PRO A 115 -26.45 4.01 -0.13
C PRO A 115 -27.81 4.28 0.51
N MET A 116 -28.08 3.78 1.72
CA MET A 116 -29.31 4.01 2.48
C MET A 116 -29.16 5.18 3.45
N GLU A 117 -28.05 5.23 4.18
CA GLU A 117 -27.80 6.26 5.20
C GLU A 117 -27.05 7.48 4.63
N GLU A 118 -26.50 7.35 3.42
CA GLU A 118 -25.60 8.32 2.79
C GLU A 118 -24.34 8.66 3.62
N MET A 119 -24.07 7.86 4.64
CA MET A 119 -22.94 7.99 5.55
C MET A 119 -21.73 7.18 5.06
N PRO A 120 -20.49 7.66 5.28
CA PRO A 120 -19.30 6.86 4.99
C PRO A 120 -19.29 5.55 5.78
N TRP A 121 -18.79 4.48 5.18
CA TRP A 121 -18.59 3.24 5.93
C TRP A 121 -17.50 3.41 6.99
N ASP A 122 -17.76 2.88 8.19
CA ASP A 122 -16.77 2.79 9.26
C ASP A 122 -15.92 1.53 9.11
N ILE A 123 -14.77 1.69 8.45
CA ILE A 123 -13.89 0.57 8.07
C ILE A 123 -12.79 0.38 9.13
N SER A 124 -12.65 -0.84 9.65
CA SER A 124 -11.56 -1.28 10.51
C SER A 124 -10.38 -1.81 9.68
N ILE A 125 -9.16 -1.67 10.21
CA ILE A 125 -7.99 -2.40 9.73
C ILE A 125 -7.61 -3.42 10.81
N GLU A 126 -7.91 -4.68 10.56
CA GLU A 126 -7.76 -5.80 11.49
C GLU A 126 -6.50 -6.60 11.19
N ASP A 127 -6.07 -7.40 12.17
CA ASP A 127 -4.90 -8.27 12.07
C ASP A 127 -3.68 -7.56 11.49
N ILE A 128 -3.39 -6.37 12.06
CA ILE A 128 -2.27 -5.55 11.64
C ILE A 128 -0.98 -6.26 12.04
N GLU A 129 -0.19 -6.63 11.04
CA GLU A 129 1.07 -7.33 11.19
C GLU A 129 2.20 -6.53 10.53
N LEU A 130 3.35 -6.49 11.20
CA LEU A 130 4.60 -6.03 10.59
C LEU A 130 5.18 -7.18 9.76
N VAL A 131 5.59 -6.86 8.54
CA VAL A 131 6.10 -7.83 7.58
C VAL A 131 7.45 -7.34 7.09
N ASP A 132 8.51 -8.11 7.31
CA ASP A 132 9.89 -7.77 6.91
C ASP A 132 10.03 -7.53 5.40
N LYS A 133 9.20 -8.22 4.61
CA LYS A 133 9.17 -8.10 3.16
C LYS A 133 7.74 -8.07 2.66
N LEU A 134 7.19 -6.87 2.58
CA LEU A 134 5.89 -6.61 1.98
C LEU A 134 5.96 -6.84 0.46
N VAL A 135 5.11 -7.73 -0.05
CA VAL A 135 5.04 -8.07 -1.47
C VAL A 135 3.63 -7.80 -1.98
N PHE A 136 3.52 -7.06 -3.09
CA PHE A 136 2.27 -6.86 -3.81
C PHE A 136 2.08 -7.94 -4.86
N THR A 137 0.84 -8.42 -5.02
CA THR A 137 0.50 -9.43 -6.02
C THR A 137 0.65 -8.85 -7.43
N ALA A 138 0.74 -9.72 -8.45
CA ALA A 138 0.84 -9.27 -9.84
C ALA A 138 -0.36 -8.41 -10.28
N ALA A 139 -1.56 -8.68 -9.74
CA ALA A 139 -2.74 -7.86 -10.00
C ALA A 139 -2.58 -6.46 -9.38
N GLN A 140 -2.20 -6.39 -8.11
CA GLN A 140 -2.01 -5.14 -7.38
C GLN A 140 -0.96 -4.25 -8.05
N ARG A 141 0.15 -4.84 -8.51
CA ARG A 141 1.27 -4.10 -9.13
C ARG A 141 0.92 -3.42 -10.45
N LYS A 142 -0.12 -3.87 -11.17
CA LYS A 142 -0.49 -3.29 -12.47
C LYS A 142 -0.94 -1.84 -12.38
N ASP A 143 -1.51 -1.48 -11.23
CA ASP A 143 -2.10 -0.17 -11.03
C ASP A 143 -1.11 0.84 -10.44
N PHE A 144 0.07 0.37 -10.00
CA PHE A 144 1.13 1.26 -9.52
C PHE A 144 1.77 2.00 -10.70
N ILE A 145 2.13 3.27 -10.49
CA ILE A 145 2.79 4.07 -11.53
C ILE A 145 4.20 3.57 -11.82
N THR A 146 4.95 3.17 -10.80
CA THR A 146 6.22 2.47 -10.94
C THR A 146 6.19 1.15 -10.16
N PRO A 147 6.97 0.13 -10.56
CA PRO A 147 7.03 -1.13 -9.82
C PRO A 147 7.37 -0.87 -8.35
N PRO A 148 6.50 -1.27 -7.39
CA PRO A 148 6.76 -1.00 -5.99
C PRO A 148 8.00 -1.77 -5.53
N THR A 149 8.88 -1.09 -4.79
CA THR A 149 10.05 -1.72 -4.19
C THR A 149 9.64 -2.71 -3.11
N THR A 150 10.45 -3.74 -2.86
CA THR A 150 10.25 -4.64 -1.72
C THR A 150 10.91 -4.06 -0.48
N GLY A 151 10.28 -4.21 0.68
CA GLY A 151 10.86 -3.79 1.96
C GLY A 151 9.91 -4.09 3.12
N ALA A 152 10.34 -3.74 4.33
CA ALA A 152 9.51 -3.88 5.52
C ALA A 152 8.26 -3.00 5.41
N GLY A 153 7.15 -3.49 5.96
CA GLY A 153 5.87 -2.81 5.87
C GLY A 153 4.85 -3.37 6.84
N VAL A 154 3.62 -2.91 6.67
CA VAL A 154 2.46 -3.36 7.42
C VAL A 154 1.44 -3.98 6.47
N SER A 155 0.80 -5.05 6.92
CA SER A 155 -0.34 -5.68 6.25
C SER A 155 -1.48 -5.85 7.25
N GLY A 156 -2.71 -5.73 6.77
CA GLY A 156 -3.91 -5.97 7.57
C GLY A 156 -5.10 -6.30 6.67
N ARG A 157 -6.16 -6.82 7.28
CA ARG A 157 -7.46 -7.03 6.63
C ARG A 157 -8.33 -5.80 6.85
N THR A 158 -9.18 -5.47 5.87
CA THR A 158 -10.19 -4.42 6.06
C THR A 158 -11.56 -5.05 6.23
N ALA A 159 -12.34 -4.55 7.19
CA ALA A 159 -13.70 -5.02 7.48
C ALA A 159 -14.58 -3.84 7.93
N LEU A 160 -15.89 -4.06 8.08
CA LEU A 160 -16.75 -3.07 8.74
C LEU A 160 -16.60 -3.21 10.24
N THR A 161 -16.61 -2.09 10.96
CA THR A 161 -16.44 -2.07 12.42
C THR A 161 -17.61 -2.72 13.15
N GLU A 162 -18.81 -2.65 12.56
CA GLU A 162 -20.04 -3.19 13.13
C GLU A 162 -20.84 -3.91 12.02
N ASP A 163 -21.81 -4.73 12.43
CA ASP A 163 -22.75 -5.35 11.52
C ASP A 163 -23.74 -4.30 11.02
N HIS A 164 -23.74 -4.04 9.71
CA HIS A 164 -24.68 -3.11 9.09
C HIS A 164 -25.88 -3.84 8.50
N CYS A 165 -27.09 -3.39 8.85
CA CYS A 165 -28.31 -3.92 8.28
C CYS A 165 -28.32 -3.70 6.76
N GLY A 166 -28.47 -4.78 6.00
CA GLY A 166 -28.48 -4.71 4.54
C GLY A 166 -27.15 -5.01 3.88
N VAL A 167 -26.06 -5.13 4.63
CA VAL A 167 -24.78 -5.67 4.16
C VAL A 167 -24.74 -7.19 4.41
N SER A 168 -24.25 -7.94 3.43
CA SER A 168 -24.07 -9.40 3.54
C SER A 168 -22.65 -9.81 3.91
N SER A 169 -21.66 -9.04 3.47
CA SER A 169 -20.25 -9.22 3.81
C SER A 169 -19.48 -7.96 3.42
N ALA A 170 -18.41 -7.67 4.15
CA ALA A 170 -17.46 -6.62 3.81
C ALA A 170 -16.05 -7.10 4.11
N SER A 171 -15.13 -6.95 3.15
CA SER A 171 -13.77 -7.47 3.30
C SER A 171 -12.80 -6.81 2.33
N GLY A 172 -11.53 -6.74 2.69
CA GLY A 172 -10.45 -6.40 1.78
C GLY A 172 -9.08 -6.47 2.45
N VAL A 173 -8.10 -5.79 1.89
CA VAL A 173 -6.73 -5.76 2.42
C VAL A 173 -6.19 -4.34 2.46
N PHE A 174 -5.39 -4.06 3.48
CA PHE A 174 -4.60 -2.85 3.59
C PHE A 174 -3.13 -3.24 3.66
N ARG A 175 -2.30 -2.63 2.83
CA ARG A 175 -0.85 -2.84 2.80
C ARG A 175 -0.15 -1.51 2.64
N MET A 176 0.90 -1.26 3.42
CA MET A 176 1.63 0.00 3.35
C MET A 176 3.08 -0.20 3.76
N LYS A 177 4.01 0.48 3.09
CA LYS A 177 5.43 0.51 3.44
C LYS A 177 5.97 1.93 3.30
N LEU A 178 7.08 2.22 3.98
CA LEU A 178 7.85 3.43 3.73
C LEU A 178 8.49 3.32 2.33
N ALA A 179 8.32 4.34 1.50
CA ALA A 179 8.86 4.38 0.14
C ALA A 179 10.00 5.39 0.00
N TRP A 180 9.94 6.48 0.75
CA TRP A 180 10.95 7.54 0.70
C TRP A 180 11.01 8.33 2.00
N THR A 181 12.23 8.73 2.38
CA THR A 181 12.51 9.64 3.49
C THR A 181 13.35 10.82 2.98
N GLY A 182 12.96 12.04 3.32
CA GLY A 182 13.67 13.28 3.00
C GLY A 182 14.46 13.86 4.18
N GLU A 183 15.21 14.93 3.91
CA GLU A 183 16.17 15.55 4.83
C GLU A 183 15.54 16.16 6.11
N ASP A 184 14.24 16.40 6.15
CA ASP A 184 13.52 16.99 7.30
C ASP A 184 12.61 15.98 8.04
N GLY A 185 12.88 14.68 7.89
CA GLY A 185 11.97 13.65 8.38
C GLY A 185 10.66 13.57 7.60
N ALA A 186 10.63 14.16 6.40
CA ALA A 186 9.57 13.99 5.43
C ALA A 186 9.47 12.52 5.02
N GLU A 187 8.27 11.96 5.01
CA GLU A 187 8.05 10.55 4.72
C GLU A 187 6.93 10.39 3.70
N ILE A 188 7.20 9.62 2.66
CA ILE A 188 6.18 9.09 1.76
C ILE A 188 6.11 7.58 1.94
N PHE A 189 4.88 7.12 2.10
CA PHE A 189 4.54 5.72 2.12
C PHE A 189 3.87 5.35 0.81
N GLU A 190 4.07 4.11 0.37
CA GLU A 190 3.34 3.52 -0.73
C GLU A 190 2.55 2.33 -0.21
N GLY A 191 1.35 2.17 -0.72
CA GLY A 191 0.48 1.10 -0.28
C GLY A 191 -0.54 0.69 -1.31
N PHE A 192 -1.32 -0.29 -0.91
CA PHE A 192 -2.44 -0.81 -1.65
C PHE A 192 -3.61 -1.01 -0.70
N LEU A 193 -4.77 -0.52 -1.12
CA LEU A 193 -6.02 -0.68 -0.40
C LEU A 193 -7.01 -1.41 -1.29
N SER A 194 -7.65 -2.45 -0.75
CA SER A 194 -8.92 -2.94 -1.26
C SER A 194 -9.96 -3.01 -0.16
N PHE A 195 -11.20 -2.80 -0.55
CA PHE A 195 -12.37 -2.97 0.29
C PHE A 195 -13.58 -3.25 -0.60
N ASN A 196 -14.29 -4.35 -0.31
CA ASN A 196 -15.45 -4.79 -1.07
C ASN A 196 -16.60 -5.03 -0.10
N VAL A 197 -17.71 -4.33 -0.31
CA VAL A 197 -18.96 -4.49 0.44
C VAL A 197 -19.97 -5.16 -0.48
N LYS A 198 -20.51 -6.30 -0.08
CA LYS A 198 -21.59 -6.98 -0.79
C LYS A 198 -22.92 -6.71 -0.10
N TYR A 199 -23.88 -6.24 -0.86
CA TYR A 199 -25.23 -5.97 -0.36
C TYR A 199 -26.07 -7.24 -0.27
N SER A 200 -26.82 -7.34 0.83
CA SER A 200 -27.82 -8.38 1.05
C SER A 200 -29.03 -8.21 0.14
N GLY A 201 -29.98 -9.14 0.21
CA GLY A 201 -31.24 -9.05 -0.52
C GLY A 201 -32.06 -7.78 -0.21
N LEU A 202 -31.90 -7.20 0.99
CA LEU A 202 -32.63 -5.98 1.38
C LEU A 202 -32.26 -4.79 0.48
N TYR A 203 -30.97 -4.48 0.37
CA TYR A 203 -30.48 -3.37 -0.44
C TYR A 203 -30.67 -3.62 -1.94
N LYS A 204 -30.51 -4.87 -2.39
CA LYS A 204 -30.78 -5.27 -3.77
C LYS A 204 -32.21 -5.02 -4.18
N ARG A 205 -33.20 -5.39 -3.34
CA ARG A 205 -34.63 -5.16 -3.60
C ARG A 205 -34.99 -3.68 -3.65
N LYS A 206 -34.22 -2.82 -2.98
CA LYS A 206 -34.37 -1.35 -3.04
C LYS A 206 -33.64 -0.70 -4.22
N GLY A 207 -32.99 -1.49 -5.08
CA GLY A 207 -32.33 -0.98 -6.28
C GLY A 207 -30.89 -0.48 -6.10
N HIS A 208 -30.28 -0.66 -4.92
CA HIS A 208 -28.90 -0.21 -4.66
C HIS A 208 -27.81 -1.08 -5.30
N GLY A 209 -28.19 -2.09 -6.10
CA GLY A 209 -27.26 -2.99 -6.76
C GLY A 209 -26.65 -4.04 -5.82
N SER A 210 -25.51 -4.60 -6.21
CA SER A 210 -24.92 -5.77 -5.56
C SER A 210 -23.90 -5.46 -4.46
N GLY A 211 -23.47 -4.20 -4.35
CA GLY A 211 -22.38 -3.80 -3.49
C GLY A 211 -21.55 -2.66 -4.06
N GLY A 212 -20.46 -2.34 -3.36
CA GLY A 212 -19.45 -1.39 -3.78
C GLY A 212 -18.06 -1.98 -3.62
N LYS A 213 -17.15 -1.63 -4.54
CA LYS A 213 -15.76 -2.07 -4.52
C LYS A 213 -14.84 -0.86 -4.63
N LEU A 214 -13.85 -0.82 -3.75
CA LEU A 214 -12.77 0.14 -3.72
C LEU A 214 -11.46 -0.65 -3.84
N GLU A 215 -10.63 -0.35 -4.82
CA GLU A 215 -9.34 -1.02 -5.01
C GLU A 215 -8.39 -0.08 -5.72
N PHE A 216 -7.30 0.33 -5.06
CA PHE A 216 -6.29 1.20 -5.68
C PHE A 216 -4.95 1.18 -4.91
N PRO A 217 -3.84 1.42 -5.62
CA PRO A 217 -2.58 1.79 -4.99
C PRO A 217 -2.59 3.27 -4.61
N PHE A 218 -1.86 3.59 -3.55
CA PHE A 218 -1.86 4.93 -2.99
C PHE A 218 -0.48 5.38 -2.51
N TRP A 219 -0.30 6.69 -2.50
CA TRP A 219 0.67 7.34 -1.63
C TRP A 219 0.01 7.71 -0.32
N ALA A 220 0.77 7.63 0.76
CA ALA A 220 0.36 8.15 2.05
C ALA A 220 1.47 9.03 2.65
N VAL A 221 1.05 9.99 3.43
CA VAL A 221 1.92 10.88 4.20
C VAL A 221 1.37 10.98 5.61
N ARG A 222 2.21 11.29 6.60
CA ARG A 222 1.72 11.54 7.96
C ARG A 222 0.76 12.72 7.96
N ALA A 223 -0.30 12.60 8.77
CA ALA A 223 -1.27 13.67 8.90
C ALA A 223 -0.60 14.94 9.48
N ARG A 224 -1.02 16.11 9.00
CA ARG A 224 -0.45 17.39 9.43
C ARG A 224 -0.67 17.60 10.92
N LYS A 225 0.36 18.09 11.62
CA LYS A 225 0.23 18.65 12.98
C LYS A 225 -0.08 20.14 12.88
N GLY A 226 -1.00 20.61 13.70
CA GLY A 226 -1.32 22.02 13.83
C GLY A 226 -0.26 22.75 14.64
N ASP A 227 -0.42 24.07 14.73
CA ASP A 227 0.49 24.96 15.44
C ASP A 227 0.53 24.65 16.96
N ASP A 228 -0.49 23.95 17.48
CA ASP A 228 -0.55 23.43 18.84
C ASP A 228 0.16 22.08 19.02
N GLY A 229 0.84 21.58 17.98
CA GLY A 229 1.51 20.28 17.95
C GLY A 229 0.56 19.08 17.88
N LYS A 230 -0.77 19.30 17.89
CA LYS A 230 -1.75 18.22 17.77
C LYS A 230 -1.95 17.87 16.31
N GLU A 231 -2.12 16.58 16.02
CA GLU A 231 -2.47 16.14 14.66
C GLU A 231 -3.83 16.73 14.25
N ILE A 232 -3.84 17.59 13.24
CA ILE A 232 -5.04 18.07 12.55
C ILE A 232 -5.55 16.91 11.69
N SER A 233 -6.20 15.94 12.31
CA SER A 233 -7.10 15.01 11.61
C SER A 233 -7.89 14.17 12.60
N LEU A 234 -9.18 14.01 12.25
CA LEU A 234 -10.30 13.54 13.07
C LEU A 234 -10.63 14.48 14.23
N SER A 235 -11.14 15.68 13.91
CA SER A 235 -12.27 16.13 14.72
C SER A 235 -13.33 15.06 14.58
N ARG A 236 -13.80 14.49 15.70
CA ARG A 236 -15.14 13.94 15.73
C ARG A 236 -16.00 15.06 15.13
N GLN A 237 -16.54 14.88 13.94
CA GLN A 237 -17.83 15.51 13.69
C GLN A 237 -18.75 14.76 14.65
N THR A 238 -18.83 15.27 15.90
CA THR A 238 -20.05 15.19 16.66
C THR A 238 -21.11 15.70 15.70
N VAL A 239 -21.87 14.75 15.15
CA VAL A 239 -23.17 15.06 14.59
C VAL A 239 -23.88 15.79 15.72
N ALA A 240 -24.06 17.10 15.56
CA ALA A 240 -24.93 17.84 16.45
C ALA A 240 -26.32 17.17 16.36
N PRO A 241 -27.01 16.98 17.49
CA PRO A 241 -28.29 16.28 17.54
C PRO A 241 -29.35 16.91 16.63
#